data_AF-A0A920MH31-F1
#
_entry.id   AF-A0A920MH31-F1
#
_cell.length_a   1.000
_cell.length_b   1.000
_cell.length_c   1.000
_cell.angle_alpha   90.00
_cell.angle_beta   90.00
_cell.angle_gamma   90.00
#
_symmetry.space_group_name_H-M   'P 1'
#
loop_
_entity.id
_entity.type
_entity.pdbx_description
1 polymer ?
#
loop_
_entity_poly.entity_id
_entity_poly.type
_entity_poly.pdbx_seq_one_letter_code
_entity_poly.pdbx_strand_id
1 'polypeptide(L)' 'MFSGIIEKTCNVKKLDLSSNPIRLYIDYNKHQLSLGDSVAVNGTCLTVLL' A
#
# COMPACT_ATOMS: atom_id res chain seq x y z
N MET A 1 -9.73 -10.79 -1.20
CA MET A 1 -10.26 -11.06 0.16
C MET A 1 -9.08 -11.18 1.11
N PHE A 2 -9.15 -10.62 2.32
CA PHE A 2 -8.05 -10.59 3.28
C PHE A 2 -8.32 -11.51 4.47
N SER A 3 -7.30 -12.19 4.99
CA SER A 3 -7.41 -13.07 6.17
C SER A 3 -7.45 -12.33 7.51
N GLY A 4 -7.04 -11.06 7.53
CA GLY A 4 -6.85 -10.28 8.76
C GLY A 4 -5.53 -10.56 9.50
N ILE A 5 -4.67 -11.42 8.96
CA ILE A 5 -3.33 -11.68 9.51
C ILE A 5 -2.35 -10.65 8.96
N ILE A 6 -1.65 -9.93 9.83
CA ILE A 6 -0.64 -8.95 9.43
C ILE A 6 0.66 -9.66 9.07
N GLU A 7 1.08 -9.58 7.82
CA GLU A 7 2.32 -10.22 7.34
C GLU A 7 3.56 -9.38 7.61
N LYS A 8 3.43 -8.05 7.61
CA LYS A 8 4.56 -7.13 7.70
C LYS A 8 4.16 -5.73 8.15
N THR A 9 5.08 -5.04 8.81
CA THR A 9 5.04 -3.60 9.08
C THR A 9 6.03 -2.86 8.17
N CYS A 10 5.64 -1.67 7.70
CA CYS A 10 6.50 -0.77 6.92
C CYS A 10 6.30 0.68 7.39
N ASN A 11 7.23 1.55 7.02
CA ASN A 11 7.19 2.97 7.32
C ASN A 11 6.58 3.75 6.15
N VAL A 12 5.73 4.72 6.48
CA VAL A 12 5.28 5.72 5.53
C VAL A 12 6.48 6.62 5.16
N LYS A 13 6.74 6.78 3.87
CA LYS A 13 7.79 7.66 3.34
C LYS A 13 7.27 9.01 2.90
N LYS A 14 6.09 9.03 2.28
CA LYS A 14 5.47 10.24 1.76
C LYS A 14 3.96 10.08 1.71
N LEU A 15 3.24 11.16 1.94
CA LEU A 15 1.84 11.31 1.59
C LEU A 15 1.74 12.46 0.60
N ASP A 16 1.23 12.19 -0.60
CA ASP A 16 1.00 13.21 -1.62
C ASP A 16 -0.48 13.62 -1.62
N LEU A 17 -0.75 14.74 -0.97
CA LEU A 17 -2.09 15.31 -0.85
C LEU A 17 -2.50 16.12 -2.09
N SER A 18 -1.56 16.43 -2.99
CA SER A 18 -1.84 17.23 -4.19
C SER A 18 -2.42 16.39 -5.33
N SER A 19 -2.24 15.07 -5.29
CA SER A 19 -2.84 14.16 -6.26
C SER A 19 -4.30 13.85 -5.90
N ASN A 20 -5.14 13.67 -6.92
CA ASN A 20 -6.49 13.13 -6.75
C ASN A 20 -6.63 11.83 -7.58
N PRO A 21 -6.71 10.65 -6.95
CA PRO A 21 -6.75 10.42 -5.49
C PRO A 21 -5.40 10.67 -4.80
N ILE A 22 -5.44 10.82 -3.46
CA ILE A 22 -4.25 10.96 -2.61
C ILE A 22 -3.36 9.71 -2.77
N ARG A 23 -2.05 9.91 -2.83
CA ARG A 23 -1.08 8.81 -2.94
C ARG A 23 -0.29 8.62 -1.65
N LEU A 24 -0.30 7.40 -1.14
CA LEU A 24 0.49 6.96 0.00
C LEU A 24 1.72 6.19 -0.49
N TYR A 25 2.90 6.59 -0.06
CA TYR A 25 4.16 5.93 -0.39
C TYR A 25 4.74 5.28 0.87
N ILE A 26 5.03 3.99 0.80
CA ILE A 26 5.59 3.16 1.89
C ILE A 26 6.92 2.54 1.46
N ASP A 27 7.82 2.24 2.41
CA ASP A 27 9.01 1.42 2.10
C ASP A 27 8.66 -0.07 2.03
N TYR A 28 8.49 -0.55 0.80
CA TYR A 28 8.19 -1.94 0.56
C TYR A 28 9.09 -2.52 -0.54
N ASN A 29 9.47 -3.80 -0.39
CA ASN A 29 10.31 -4.48 -1.37
C ASN A 29 9.48 -4.85 -2.61
N LYS A 30 9.81 -4.24 -3.76
CA LYS A 30 9.05 -4.37 -5.01
C LYS A 30 8.92 -5.81 -5.53
N HIS A 31 9.77 -6.75 -5.12
CA HIS A 31 9.72 -8.12 -5.61
C HIS A 31 8.51 -8.93 -5.11
N GLN A 32 7.72 -8.40 -4.16
CA GLN A 32 6.60 -9.09 -3.54
C GLN A 32 5.22 -8.57 -3.96
N LEU A 33 5.15 -7.50 -4.76
CA LEU A 33 3.89 -6.88 -5.19
C LEU A 33 3.94 -6.49 -6.66
N SER A 34 2.82 -6.68 -7.35
CA SER A 34 2.59 -6.24 -8.73
C SER A 34 1.68 -5.01 -8.77
N LEU A 35 1.79 -4.23 -9.85
CA LEU A 35 0.85 -3.12 -10.08
C LEU A 35 -0.56 -3.66 -10.25
N GLY A 36 -1.53 -3.01 -9.61
CA GLY A 36 -2.93 -3.44 -9.61
C GLY A 36 -3.29 -4.42 -8.48
N ASP A 37 -2.31 -4.95 -7.73
CA ASP A 37 -2.61 -5.81 -6.59
C ASP A 37 -3.43 -5.06 -5.53
N SER A 38 -4.34 -5.79 -4.88
CA SER A 38 -5.09 -5.29 -3.73
C SER A 38 -4.36 -5.63 -2.44
N VAL A 39 -3.92 -4.61 -1.72
CA VAL A 39 -3.16 -4.75 -0.47
C VAL A 39 -3.91 -4.05 0.65
N ALA A 40 -4.01 -4.70 1.81
CA ALA A 40 -4.59 -4.09 3.00
C ALA A 40 -3.51 -3.32 3.76
N VAL A 41 -3.69 -2.02 3.92
CA VAL A 41 -2.84 -1.15 4.77
C VAL A 41 -3.68 -0.72 5.97
N ASN A 42 -3.30 -1.16 7.17
CA ASN A 42 -4.07 -0.94 8.40
C ASN A 42 -5.58 -1.26 8.24
N GLY A 43 -5.89 -2.34 7.52
CA GLY A 43 -7.26 -2.81 7.28
C GLY A 43 -7.99 -2.14 6.11
N THR A 44 -7.42 -1.10 5.49
CA THR A 44 -8.01 -0.47 4.29
C THR A 44 -7.46 -1.13 3.03
N CYS A 45 -8.35 -1.59 2.16
CA CYS A 45 -7.98 -2.16 0.86
C CYS A 45 -7.56 -1.03 -0.10
N LEU A 46 -6.31 -1.08 -0.56
CA LEU A 46 -5.74 -0.12 -1.50
C LEU A 46 -5.16 -0.86 -2.71
N THR A 47 -5.06 -0.15 -3.83
CA THR A 47 -4.48 -0.68 -5.07
C THR A 47 -3.03 -0.22 -5.21
N VAL A 48 -2.13 -1.15 -5.53
CA VAL A 48 -0.72 -0.83 -5.79
C VAL A 48 -0.59 -0.02 -7.09
N LEU A 49 0.03 1.16 -6.98
CA LEU A 49 0.31 2.09 -8.08
C LEU A 49 1.82 2.37 -8.18
N LEU A 50 2.23 2.99 -9.29
CA LEU A 50 3.61 3.44 -9.56
C LEU A 50 4.03 4.64 -8.70
#